data_AF-A0A5C3K8W7-F1
#
_entry.id   AF-A0A5C3K8W7-F1
#
_cell.length_a   1.000
_cell.length_b   1.000
_cell.length_c   1.000
_cell.angle_alpha   90.00
_cell.angle_beta   90.00
_cell.angle_gamma   90.00
#
_symmetry.space_group_name_H-M   'P 1'
#
loop_
_entity.id
_entity.type
_entity.pdbx_description
1 polymer ?
#
loop_
_entity_poly.entity_id
_entity_poly.type
_entity_poly.pdbx_seq_one_letter_code
_entity_poly.pdbx_strand_id
1 'polypeptide(L)'
;MFLVRVIPGPREPPVDAINHYFSSLVDELLEFWVHGVYFSRTHRHPRGRRIRCVLAAVVCDLPGARKTAGFAALSHTRFCSICECKTSIKNNIQQYKGYVDTPYPLWVRRTAESCRVAGQAYEDASDEVARRSVFDKTGVRCSEFHRLPYYDPARFVVVDAMHNLFLGLTQVHCTTLLGICSREQKLSPELVLHIPFSNDWQLFPENIQKGVKYLRTALESPLGPQLEDGQQHNEQEPVRIENPIAEELAELRADIHAMITPSWMSKLPSNLGDPSHGKLKADQWRLLATVYLPASLTRLWGKLDDNRKLLDVSMSLFLAISIATTHTTSQSRAQQYLQHYQAYIDGVKKLDKDYVFRPNHHMAFHLAEYLEMYGPVHSWWTFPFERMIGMLQHIPTNNIISEYPN
;
A
#
# COMPACT_ATOMS: atom_id res chain seq x y z
N MET A 1 13.86 -4.06 -18.71
CA MET A 1 13.60 -4.74 -17.42
C MET A 1 14.43 -6.02 -17.44
N PHE A 2 15.17 -6.29 -16.37
CA PHE A 2 16.09 -7.44 -16.26
C PHE A 2 15.68 -8.22 -15.01
N LEU A 3 15.42 -9.52 -15.16
CA LEU A 3 15.07 -10.40 -14.05
C LEU A 3 16.35 -10.88 -13.38
N VAL A 4 16.58 -10.45 -12.14
CA VAL A 4 17.79 -10.82 -11.39
C VAL A 4 17.62 -12.16 -10.69
N ARG A 5 16.50 -12.34 -9.97
CA ARG A 5 16.22 -13.50 -9.12
C ARG A 5 14.74 -13.79 -9.04
N VAL A 6 14.41 -15.05 -8.81
CA VAL A 6 13.07 -15.54 -8.49
C VAL A 6 13.14 -16.19 -7.11
N ILE A 7 12.25 -15.79 -6.19
CA ILE A 7 12.10 -16.44 -4.90
C ILE A 7 11.14 -17.62 -5.11
N PRO A 8 11.54 -18.86 -4.79
CA PRO A 8 10.69 -20.03 -5.02
C PRO A 8 9.44 -20.00 -4.13
N GLY A 9 8.29 -20.38 -4.70
CA GLY A 9 7.06 -20.65 -3.96
C GLY A 9 7.07 -22.05 -3.32
N PRO A 10 5.95 -22.51 -2.73
CA PRO A 10 4.63 -21.87 -2.72
C PRO A 10 4.42 -20.87 -1.58
N ARG A 11 5.28 -20.87 -0.56
CA ARG A 11 5.20 -19.99 0.60
C ARG A 11 6.29 -18.93 0.55
N GLU A 12 5.95 -17.73 0.99
CA GLU A 12 6.92 -16.66 1.13
C GLU A 12 7.99 -17.03 2.17
N PRO A 13 9.28 -16.71 1.92
CA PRO A 13 10.33 -16.98 2.89
C PRO A 13 10.07 -16.24 4.21
N PRO A 14 10.59 -16.77 5.33
CA PRO A 14 10.68 -16.03 6.58
C PRO A 14 11.33 -14.66 6.34
N VAL A 15 10.93 -13.65 7.12
CA VAL A 15 11.34 -12.26 6.85
C VAL A 15 12.86 -12.09 6.86
N ASP A 16 13.56 -12.71 7.81
CA ASP A 16 15.01 -12.59 7.90
C ASP A 16 15.73 -13.37 6.80
N ALA A 17 15.10 -14.41 6.25
CA ALA A 17 15.65 -15.19 5.15
C ALA A 17 15.64 -14.44 3.82
N ILE A 18 14.82 -13.38 3.67
CA ILE A 18 14.78 -12.57 2.44
C ILE A 18 16.14 -11.90 2.16
N ASN A 19 16.88 -11.57 3.22
CA ASN A 19 18.19 -10.93 3.12
C ASN A 19 19.18 -11.81 2.35
N HIS A 20 19.16 -13.14 2.54
CA HIS A 20 20.05 -14.04 1.80
C HIS A 20 19.84 -13.99 0.27
N TYR A 21 18.62 -13.71 -0.19
CA TYR A 21 18.34 -13.57 -1.62
C TYR A 21 18.93 -12.28 -2.20
N PHE A 22 19.09 -11.24 -1.39
CA PHE A 22 19.64 -9.96 -1.82
C PHE A 22 21.17 -9.85 -1.66
N SER A 23 21.79 -10.67 -0.81
CA SER A 23 23.20 -10.56 -0.45
C SER A 23 24.14 -10.48 -1.67
N SER A 24 24.06 -11.46 -2.58
CA SER A 24 24.84 -11.44 -3.84
C SER A 24 24.57 -10.23 -4.75
N LEU A 25 23.32 -9.76 -4.84
CA LEU A 25 23.00 -8.56 -5.61
C LEU A 25 23.64 -7.32 -4.97
N VAL A 26 23.63 -7.25 -3.64
CA VAL A 26 24.27 -6.17 -2.91
C VAL A 26 25.79 -6.21 -3.07
N ASP A 27 26.41 -7.39 -3.07
CA ASP A 27 27.84 -7.55 -3.33
C ASP A 27 28.22 -7.01 -4.71
N GLU A 28 27.46 -7.36 -5.75
CA GLU A 28 27.67 -6.81 -7.10
C GLU A 28 27.49 -5.28 -7.10
N LEU A 29 26.42 -4.76 -6.50
CA LEU A 29 26.17 -3.32 -6.43
C LEU A 29 27.28 -2.56 -5.68
N LEU A 30 27.89 -3.16 -4.66
CA LEU A 30 29.05 -2.60 -3.96
C LEU A 30 30.27 -2.50 -4.88
N GLU A 31 30.57 -3.56 -5.64
CA GLU A 31 31.66 -3.53 -6.63
C GLU A 31 31.42 -2.45 -7.70
N PHE A 32 30.20 -2.39 -8.23
CA PHE A 32 29.77 -1.37 -9.18
C PHE A 32 29.89 0.06 -8.62
N TRP A 33 29.64 0.26 -7.34
CA TRP A 33 29.70 1.57 -6.70
C TRP A 33 31.14 2.01 -6.39
N VAL A 34 31.90 1.16 -5.68
CA VAL A 34 33.23 1.50 -5.15
C VAL A 34 34.25 1.60 -6.28
N HIS A 35 34.35 0.56 -7.10
CA HIS A 35 35.36 0.46 -8.15
C HIS A 35 34.77 0.81 -9.52
N GLY A 36 33.54 0.37 -9.78
CA GLY A 36 32.94 0.34 -11.11
C GLY A 36 33.48 -0.81 -11.95
N VAL A 37 32.60 -1.51 -12.65
CA VAL A 37 32.95 -2.69 -13.44
C VAL A 37 33.34 -2.28 -14.85
N TYR A 38 34.50 -2.75 -15.33
CA TYR A 38 34.97 -2.48 -16.69
C TYR A 38 34.45 -3.54 -17.67
N PHE A 39 33.64 -3.12 -18.62
CA PHE A 39 33.20 -3.97 -19.73
C PHE A 39 34.16 -3.76 -20.89
N SER A 40 34.77 -4.84 -21.38
CA SER A 40 35.75 -4.81 -22.48
C SER A 40 35.14 -4.33 -23.80
N ARG A 41 33.84 -4.50 -23.99
CA ARG A 41 33.10 -4.04 -25.16
C ARG A 41 31.63 -3.81 -24.83
N THR A 42 31.05 -2.71 -25.29
CA THR A 42 29.60 -2.50 -25.35
C THR A 42 29.21 -2.04 -26.75
N HIS A 43 27.93 -2.11 -27.11
CA HIS A 43 27.46 -1.75 -28.46
C HIS A 43 27.92 -0.35 -28.91
N ARG A 44 27.89 0.64 -28.01
CA ARG A 44 28.34 2.02 -28.29
C ARG A 44 29.82 2.28 -27.97
N HIS A 45 30.50 1.37 -27.26
CA HIS A 45 31.91 1.50 -26.88
C HIS A 45 32.70 0.24 -27.22
N PRO A 46 33.18 0.10 -28.47
CA PRO A 46 33.96 -1.04 -28.92
C PRO A 46 35.27 -1.26 -28.15
N ARG A 47 35.85 -0.19 -27.60
CA ARG A 47 37.07 -0.19 -26.77
C ARG A 47 36.78 -0.30 -25.26
N GLY A 48 35.58 -0.74 -24.91
CA GLY A 48 35.15 -0.90 -23.55
C GLY A 48 34.84 0.40 -22.81
N ARG A 49 34.26 0.24 -21.62
CA ARG A 49 33.91 1.35 -20.72
C ARG A 49 33.73 0.83 -19.30
N ARG A 50 34.12 1.64 -18.31
CA ARG A 50 33.78 1.42 -16.91
C ARG A 50 32.35 1.90 -16.64
N ILE A 51 31.53 1.03 -16.06
CA ILE A 51 30.14 1.29 -15.70
C ILE A 51 30.02 1.27 -14.18
N ARG A 52 29.25 2.23 -13.65
CA ARG A 52 28.82 2.24 -12.25
C ARG A 52 27.31 2.05 -12.20
N CYS A 53 26.84 1.29 -11.23
CA CYS A 53 25.44 1.02 -10.99
C CYS A 53 25.08 1.44 -9.57
N VAL A 54 23.84 1.89 -9.38
CA VAL A 54 23.31 2.30 -8.09
C VAL A 54 21.88 1.79 -8.01
N LEU A 55 21.50 1.28 -6.85
CA LEU A 55 20.10 1.03 -6.51
C LEU A 55 19.43 2.37 -6.25
N ALA A 56 18.67 2.88 -7.21
CA ALA A 56 18.04 4.20 -7.12
C ALA A 56 16.69 4.18 -6.40
N ALA A 57 15.91 3.12 -6.57
CA ALA A 57 14.59 2.96 -5.96
C ALA A 57 14.25 1.48 -5.74
N VAL A 58 13.55 1.19 -4.65
CA VAL A 58 12.91 -0.08 -4.33
C VAL A 58 11.41 0.14 -4.49
N VAL A 59 10.82 -0.44 -5.54
CA VAL A 59 9.41 -0.30 -5.91
C VAL A 59 8.69 -1.61 -5.61
N CYS A 60 7.80 -1.60 -4.64
CA CYS A 60 6.99 -2.76 -4.26
C CYS A 60 5.72 -2.30 -3.54
N ASP A 61 4.78 -3.22 -3.37
CA ASP A 61 3.65 -3.00 -2.49
C ASP A 61 4.12 -2.80 -1.04
N LEU A 62 3.23 -2.31 -0.17
CA LEU A 62 3.63 -1.92 1.17
C LEU A 62 4.17 -3.10 2.01
N PRO A 63 3.55 -4.30 2.01
CA PRO A 63 4.12 -5.48 2.65
C PRO A 63 5.51 -5.86 2.14
N GLY A 64 5.71 -5.91 0.82
CA GLY A 64 7.01 -6.21 0.20
C GLY A 64 8.08 -5.19 0.58
N ALA A 65 7.71 -3.91 0.60
CA ALA A 65 8.59 -2.82 1.01
C ALA A 65 9.07 -2.96 2.45
N ARG A 66 8.17 -3.34 3.37
CA ARG A 66 8.53 -3.53 4.79
C ARG A 66 9.52 -4.66 4.98
N LYS A 67 9.32 -5.79 4.31
CA LYS A 67 10.22 -6.94 4.43
C LYS A 67 11.58 -6.64 3.82
N THR A 68 11.58 -6.13 2.59
CA THR A 68 12.81 -5.85 1.84
C THR A 68 13.69 -4.80 2.51
N ALA A 69 13.10 -3.71 3.00
CA ALA A 69 13.84 -2.62 3.63
C ALA A 69 13.94 -2.72 5.16
N GLY A 70 13.53 -3.85 5.74
CA GLY A 70 13.66 -4.11 7.18
C GLY A 70 12.71 -3.27 8.07
N PHE A 71 11.66 -2.64 7.53
CA PHE A 71 10.72 -1.88 8.35
C PHE A 71 9.63 -2.74 8.99
N ALA A 72 9.03 -2.21 10.06
CA ALA A 72 7.89 -2.82 10.70
C ALA A 72 6.61 -2.77 9.83
N ALA A 73 5.68 -3.67 10.15
CA ALA A 73 4.37 -3.72 9.51
C ALA A 73 3.52 -2.48 9.82
N LEU A 74 2.45 -2.28 9.05
CA LEU A 74 1.54 -1.13 9.21
C LEU A 74 0.85 -1.07 10.57
N SER A 75 0.67 -2.23 11.22
CA SER A 75 0.06 -2.35 12.54
C SER A 75 1.01 -1.96 13.68
N HIS A 76 2.29 -1.74 13.40
CA HIS A 76 3.28 -1.42 14.41
C HIS A 76 3.21 0.06 14.83
N THR A 77 3.55 0.37 16.08
CA THR A 77 3.61 1.76 16.58
C THR A 77 4.46 2.67 15.69
N ARG A 78 5.56 2.13 15.15
CA ARG A 78 6.45 2.79 14.18
C ARG A 78 6.16 2.30 12.76
N PHE A 79 4.99 2.62 12.24
CA PHE A 79 4.49 2.10 10.96
C PHE A 79 5.10 2.74 9.70
N CYS A 80 5.58 3.99 9.78
CA CYS A 80 6.11 4.71 8.61
C CYS A 80 7.60 4.46 8.38
N SER A 81 7.99 4.25 7.12
CA SER A 81 9.39 4.07 6.67
C SER A 81 10.10 5.39 6.41
N ILE A 82 9.35 6.48 6.31
CA ILE A 82 9.84 7.77 5.82
C ILE A 82 9.92 8.79 6.96
N CYS A 83 8.99 8.71 7.91
CA CYS A 83 8.92 9.62 9.04
C CYS A 83 8.73 8.89 10.38
N GLU A 84 8.81 9.67 11.45
CA GLU A 84 8.73 9.19 12.83
C GLU A 84 7.32 9.18 13.43
N CYS A 85 6.29 9.51 12.65
CA CYS A 85 4.90 9.47 13.07
C CYS A 85 4.54 8.07 13.63
N LYS A 86 3.66 8.05 14.63
CA LYS A 86 3.36 6.83 15.41
C LYS A 86 1.90 6.44 15.26
N THR A 87 1.55 5.18 15.46
CA THR A 87 0.14 4.85 15.70
C THR A 87 -0.23 5.03 17.17
N SER A 88 -1.51 5.26 17.45
CA SER A 88 -2.13 5.17 18.76
C SER A 88 -3.35 4.27 18.69
N ILE A 89 -3.80 3.74 19.81
CA ILE A 89 -5.05 2.99 19.88
C ILE A 89 -6.07 3.86 20.61
N LYS A 90 -7.25 4.06 20.02
CA LYS A 90 -8.40 4.72 20.65
C LYS A 90 -9.63 3.85 20.41
N ASN A 91 -10.37 3.51 21.47
CA ASN A 91 -11.56 2.65 21.40
C ASN A 91 -11.31 1.32 20.67
N ASN A 92 -10.17 0.65 20.92
CA ASN A 92 -9.72 -0.55 20.21
C ASN A 92 -9.50 -0.41 18.69
N ILE A 93 -9.50 0.82 18.17
CA ILE A 93 -9.22 1.13 16.77
C ILE A 93 -7.84 1.77 16.67
N GLN A 94 -7.04 1.28 15.73
CA GLN A 94 -5.73 1.86 15.44
C GLN A 94 -5.91 3.19 14.71
N GLN A 95 -5.47 4.26 15.36
CA GLN A 95 -5.38 5.61 14.83
C GLN A 95 -3.92 5.93 14.51
N TYR A 96 -3.69 6.77 13.52
CA TYR A 96 -2.34 7.12 13.07
C TYR A 96 -1.99 8.51 13.62
N LYS A 97 -1.41 8.52 14.82
CA LYS A 97 -1.02 9.70 15.58
C LYS A 97 0.13 10.46 14.90
N GLY A 98 -0.01 11.78 14.86
CA GLY A 98 1.03 12.66 14.32
C GLY A 98 0.97 12.91 12.82
N TYR A 99 -0.05 12.43 12.11
CA TYR A 99 -0.40 12.96 10.79
C TYR A 99 -1.78 13.61 10.82
N VAL A 100 -2.71 13.04 11.60
CA VAL A 100 -4.04 13.62 11.85
C VAL A 100 -3.92 14.88 12.71
N ASP A 101 -2.99 14.88 13.67
CA ASP A 101 -2.85 15.93 14.70
C ASP A 101 -1.66 16.88 14.48
N THR A 102 -0.70 16.50 13.64
CA THR A 102 0.51 17.28 13.40
C THR A 102 0.56 17.70 11.92
N PRO A 103 0.72 19.00 11.62
CA PRO A 103 0.93 19.48 10.26
C PRO A 103 2.09 18.78 9.56
N TYR A 104 1.90 18.43 8.29
CA TYR A 104 2.90 17.71 7.47
C TYR A 104 4.32 18.32 7.49
N PRO A 105 4.52 19.65 7.43
CA PRO A 105 5.85 20.25 7.50
C PRO A 105 6.62 19.99 8.81
N LEU A 106 5.91 19.63 9.89
CA LEU A 106 6.51 19.40 11.21
C LEU A 106 6.88 17.93 11.44
N TRP A 107 6.62 17.04 10.48
CA TRP A 107 6.93 15.63 10.63
C TRP A 107 8.42 15.38 10.52
N VAL A 108 9.00 14.78 11.56
CA VAL A 108 10.41 14.38 11.59
C VAL A 108 10.63 13.22 10.63
N ARG A 109 11.55 13.40 9.67
CA ARG A 109 11.95 12.36 8.72
C ARG A 109 12.96 11.42 9.36
N ARG A 110 12.87 10.13 9.00
CA ARG A 110 13.93 9.17 9.30
C ARG A 110 15.16 9.52 8.45
N THR A 111 16.34 9.21 8.97
CA THR A 111 17.60 9.37 8.24
C THR A 111 18.20 8.01 7.93
N ALA A 112 18.96 7.91 6.84
CA ALA A 112 19.74 6.71 6.52
C ALA A 112 20.56 6.22 7.73
N GLU A 113 21.21 7.15 8.44
CA GLU A 113 22.02 6.83 9.61
C GLU A 113 21.18 6.23 10.75
N SER A 114 20.04 6.85 11.09
CA SER A 114 19.15 6.32 12.13
C SER A 114 18.66 4.90 11.81
N CYS A 115 18.39 4.61 10.54
CA CYS A 115 17.96 3.30 10.08
C CYS A 115 19.10 2.26 10.13
N ARG A 116 20.32 2.65 9.74
CA ARG A 116 21.49 1.76 9.82
C ARG A 116 21.86 1.43 11.26
N VAL A 117 21.90 2.43 12.16
CA VAL A 117 22.17 2.21 13.59
C VAL A 117 21.12 1.28 14.20
N ALA A 118 19.83 1.46 13.86
CA ALA A 118 18.77 0.58 14.35
C ALA A 118 18.87 -0.84 13.77
N GLY A 119 19.19 -0.98 12.48
CA GLY A 119 19.41 -2.27 11.83
C GLY A 119 20.62 -3.02 12.39
N GLN A 120 21.72 -2.32 12.66
CA GLN A 120 22.91 -2.89 13.27
C GLN A 120 22.65 -3.31 14.72
N ALA A 121 21.97 -2.49 15.51
CA ALA A 121 21.58 -2.85 16.88
C ALA A 121 20.64 -4.06 16.93
N TYR A 122 19.82 -4.27 15.89
CA TYR A 122 18.98 -5.46 15.76
C TYR A 122 19.80 -6.72 15.46
N GLU A 123 20.82 -6.59 14.63
CA GLU A 123 21.74 -7.68 14.27
C GLU A 123 22.65 -8.06 15.45
N ASP A 124 23.21 -7.08 16.14
CA ASP A 124 24.14 -7.24 17.27
C ASP A 124 23.45 -7.69 18.58
N ALA A 125 22.12 -7.78 18.59
CA ALA A 125 21.37 -8.19 19.76
C ALA A 125 21.74 -9.63 20.18
N SER A 126 21.98 -9.83 21.47
CA SER A 126 22.48 -11.10 22.04
C SER A 126 21.57 -12.30 21.83
N ASP A 127 20.26 -12.05 21.77
CA ASP A 127 19.20 -13.06 21.72
C ASP A 127 17.92 -12.50 21.09
N GLU A 128 16.95 -13.38 20.85
CA GLU A 128 15.67 -13.02 20.24
C GLU A 128 14.84 -12.00 21.05
N VAL A 129 14.99 -12.00 22.38
CA VAL A 129 14.25 -11.08 23.26
C VAL A 129 14.84 -9.67 23.13
N ALA A 130 16.17 -9.55 23.17
CA ALA A 130 16.88 -8.30 22.92
C ALA A 130 16.58 -7.77 21.51
N ARG A 131 16.60 -8.64 20.50
CA ARG A 131 16.29 -8.31 19.11
C ARG A 131 14.87 -7.76 18.95
N ARG A 132 13.89 -8.42 19.57
CA ARG A 132 12.50 -7.96 19.60
C ARG A 132 12.37 -6.61 20.30
N SER A 133 13.07 -6.39 21.40
CA SER A 133 13.08 -5.11 22.12
C SER A 133 13.59 -3.96 21.25
N VAL A 134 14.69 -4.18 20.50
CA VAL A 134 15.22 -3.20 19.54
C VAL A 134 14.19 -2.91 18.44
N PHE A 135 13.58 -3.95 17.88
CA PHE A 135 12.57 -3.81 16.84
C PHE A 135 11.33 -3.06 17.32
N ASP A 136 10.80 -3.39 18.49
CA ASP A 136 9.61 -2.75 19.05
C ASP A 136 9.85 -1.24 19.30
N LYS A 137 11.08 -0.87 19.69
CA LYS A 137 11.48 0.53 19.91
C LYS A 137 11.65 1.33 18.62
N THR A 138 12.29 0.74 17.60
CA THR A 138 12.77 1.45 16.41
C THR A 138 11.86 1.26 15.18
N GLY A 139 11.18 0.11 15.10
CA GLY A 139 10.46 -0.38 13.94
C GLY A 139 11.37 -0.76 12.77
N VAL A 140 12.65 -1.07 13.02
CA VAL A 140 13.66 -1.37 12.01
C VAL A 140 14.39 -2.67 12.36
N ARG A 141 14.67 -3.47 11.34
CA ARG A 141 15.42 -4.73 11.34
C ARG A 141 16.64 -4.61 10.44
N CYS A 142 17.50 -5.61 10.46
CA CYS A 142 18.58 -5.75 9.50
C CYS A 142 18.01 -5.92 8.07
N SER A 143 18.64 -5.24 7.11
CA SER A 143 18.35 -5.32 5.68
C SER A 143 19.67 -5.31 4.94
N GLU A 144 19.85 -6.21 3.96
CA GLU A 144 21.08 -6.24 3.15
C GLU A 144 21.37 -4.89 2.48
N PHE A 145 20.35 -4.12 2.13
CA PHE A 145 20.53 -2.83 1.49
C PHE A 145 21.21 -1.79 2.39
N HIS A 146 21.23 -1.98 3.72
CA HIS A 146 21.98 -1.11 4.63
C HIS A 146 23.50 -1.19 4.42
N ARG A 147 24.01 -2.27 3.80
CA ARG A 147 25.42 -2.42 3.44
C ARG A 147 25.85 -1.43 2.33
N LEU A 148 24.91 -0.93 1.53
CA LEU A 148 25.17 0.04 0.48
C LEU A 148 25.40 1.45 1.09
N PRO A 149 26.60 2.05 0.97
CA PRO A 149 26.92 3.31 1.66
C PRO A 149 26.03 4.50 1.25
N TYR A 150 25.53 4.48 0.02
CA TYR A 150 24.69 5.53 -0.56
C TYR A 150 23.19 5.30 -0.33
N TYR A 151 22.78 4.12 0.18
CA TYR A 151 21.37 3.76 0.28
C TYR A 151 20.71 4.45 1.47
N ASP A 152 19.64 5.20 1.18
CA ASP A 152 18.79 5.81 2.18
C ASP A 152 17.39 5.16 2.13
N PRO A 153 17.05 4.26 3.07
CA PRO A 153 15.77 3.56 3.04
C PRO A 153 14.56 4.48 3.16
N ALA A 154 14.69 5.67 3.77
CA ALA A 154 13.59 6.63 3.87
C ALA A 154 13.27 7.30 2.52
N ARG A 155 14.26 7.35 1.62
CA ARG A 155 14.14 8.00 0.30
C ARG A 155 14.00 6.99 -0.84
N PHE A 156 14.68 5.84 -0.73
CA PHE A 156 14.82 4.89 -1.83
C PHE A 156 13.71 3.85 -1.83
N VAL A 157 13.06 3.60 -0.70
CA VAL A 157 11.85 2.76 -0.64
C VAL A 157 10.66 3.64 -0.98
N VAL A 158 10.22 3.60 -2.22
CA VAL A 158 9.12 4.44 -2.68
C VAL A 158 7.78 3.86 -2.26
N VAL A 159 6.82 4.73 -1.98
CA VAL A 159 5.42 4.31 -1.79
C VAL A 159 4.84 4.05 -3.16
N ASP A 160 4.50 2.80 -3.50
CA ASP A 160 3.90 2.54 -4.81
C ASP A 160 2.56 3.27 -4.98
N ALA A 161 2.50 4.15 -5.98
CA ALA A 161 1.34 4.96 -6.29
C ALA A 161 0.14 4.11 -6.74
N MET A 162 0.36 2.97 -7.40
CA MET A 162 -0.75 2.14 -7.87
C MET A 162 -1.53 1.55 -6.69
N HIS A 163 -0.83 0.84 -5.80
CA HIS A 163 -1.44 0.27 -4.60
C HIS A 163 -1.93 1.37 -3.63
N ASN A 164 -1.20 2.48 -3.50
CA ASN A 164 -1.57 3.52 -2.54
C ASN A 164 -2.70 4.44 -3.02
N LEU A 165 -2.62 5.02 -4.22
CA LEU A 165 -3.62 5.97 -4.72
C LEU A 165 -4.89 5.28 -5.20
N PHE A 166 -4.78 4.16 -5.93
CA PHE A 166 -5.95 3.55 -6.60
C PHE A 166 -6.61 2.49 -5.72
N LEU A 167 -5.86 1.46 -5.34
CA LEU A 167 -6.37 0.38 -4.46
C LEU A 167 -6.47 0.80 -2.99
N GLY A 168 -5.75 1.87 -2.61
CA GLY A 168 -5.79 2.42 -1.27
C GLY A 168 -6.78 3.55 -1.14
N LEU A 169 -6.42 4.75 -1.62
CA LEU A 169 -7.22 5.95 -1.38
C LEU A 169 -8.52 6.00 -2.17
N THR A 170 -8.45 5.80 -3.49
CA THR A 170 -9.61 5.92 -4.37
C THR A 170 -10.66 4.90 -4.00
N GLN A 171 -10.25 3.64 -3.89
CA GLN A 171 -11.12 2.56 -3.48
C GLN A 171 -11.79 2.88 -2.15
N VAL A 172 -11.01 3.21 -1.11
CA VAL A 172 -11.55 3.50 0.23
C VAL A 172 -12.51 4.68 0.17
N HIS A 173 -12.13 5.81 -0.44
CA HIS A 173 -13.01 6.96 -0.58
C HIS A 173 -14.33 6.60 -1.27
N CYS A 174 -14.26 5.88 -2.39
CA CYS A 174 -15.45 5.47 -3.14
C CYS A 174 -16.34 4.52 -2.32
N THR A 175 -15.76 3.54 -1.62
CA THR A 175 -16.54 2.55 -0.87
C THR A 175 -17.07 3.07 0.45
N THR A 176 -16.35 3.99 1.12
CA THR A 176 -16.67 4.41 2.49
C THR A 176 -17.36 5.75 2.57
N LEU A 177 -16.93 6.73 1.75
CA LEU A 177 -17.49 8.08 1.77
C LEU A 177 -18.57 8.27 0.71
N LEU A 178 -18.37 7.74 -0.49
CA LEU A 178 -19.40 7.78 -1.54
C LEU A 178 -20.39 6.62 -1.47
N GLY A 179 -20.04 5.51 -0.81
CA GLY A 179 -20.88 4.31 -0.71
C GLY A 179 -20.96 3.46 -1.99
N ILE A 180 -20.12 3.75 -3.00
CA ILE A 180 -20.02 2.99 -4.25
C ILE A 180 -19.45 1.60 -3.98
N CYS A 181 -20.08 0.55 -4.50
CA CYS A 181 -19.64 -0.84 -4.28
C CYS A 181 -19.58 -1.23 -2.79
N SER A 182 -20.28 -0.52 -1.90
CA SER A 182 -20.43 -0.97 -0.52
C SER A 182 -21.20 -2.29 -0.54
N ARG A 183 -20.62 -3.34 0.06
CA ARG A 183 -21.38 -4.55 0.34
C ARG A 183 -22.35 -4.17 1.46
N GLU A 184 -23.64 -4.44 1.29
CA GLU A 184 -24.53 -4.52 2.44
C GLU A 184 -23.82 -5.42 3.47
N GLN A 185 -23.62 -4.90 4.67
CA GLN A 185 -23.16 -5.75 5.76
C GLN A 185 -24.15 -6.90 5.84
N LYS A 186 -23.69 -8.14 5.58
CA LYS A 186 -24.36 -9.29 6.15
C LYS A 186 -24.42 -8.98 7.64
N LEU A 187 -25.62 -8.76 8.19
CA LEU A 187 -25.82 -8.79 9.63
C LEU A 187 -25.01 -9.98 10.13
N SER A 188 -24.19 -9.77 11.15
CA SER A 188 -23.41 -10.83 11.80
C SER A 188 -24.31 -12.07 11.86
N PRO A 189 -23.92 -13.20 11.25
CA PRO A 189 -24.79 -14.37 11.21
C PRO A 189 -25.22 -14.67 12.64
N GLU A 190 -26.52 -14.90 12.84
CA GLU A 190 -27.02 -15.36 14.14
C GLU A 190 -26.11 -16.49 14.63
N LEU A 191 -25.62 -16.37 15.86
CA LEU A 191 -24.86 -17.42 16.54
C LEU A 191 -25.62 -18.75 16.39
N VAL A 192 -25.04 -19.70 15.65
CA VAL A 192 -25.70 -20.99 15.41
C VAL A 192 -25.78 -21.79 16.72
N LEU A 193 -24.77 -21.64 17.59
CA LEU A 193 -24.68 -22.28 18.90
C LEU A 193 -23.99 -21.32 19.88
N HIS A 194 -24.72 -20.84 20.88
CA HIS A 194 -24.13 -20.13 22.01
C HIS A 194 -23.57 -21.15 23.02
N ILE A 195 -22.25 -21.32 23.05
CA ILE A 195 -21.58 -22.21 24.00
C ILE A 195 -21.11 -21.37 25.20
N PRO A 196 -21.65 -21.57 26.42
CA PRO A 196 -21.19 -20.87 27.60
C PRO A 196 -19.79 -21.38 27.98
N PHE A 197 -18.75 -20.65 27.57
CA PHE A 197 -17.39 -20.90 28.04
C PHE A 197 -17.17 -20.17 29.37
N SER A 198 -16.68 -20.87 30.39
CA SER A 198 -16.11 -20.22 31.58
C SER A 198 -14.98 -19.27 31.17
N ASN A 199 -14.74 -18.19 31.91
CA ASN A 199 -13.62 -17.27 31.66
C ASN A 199 -12.30 -17.73 32.28
N ASP A 200 -12.27 -18.89 32.94
CA ASP A 200 -11.08 -19.41 33.63
C ASP A 200 -9.87 -19.62 32.70
N TRP A 201 -10.10 -19.75 31.39
CA TRP A 201 -9.02 -19.91 30.42
C TRP A 201 -8.17 -18.65 30.21
N GLN A 202 -8.63 -17.48 30.67
CA GLN A 202 -7.83 -16.25 30.65
C GLN A 202 -6.61 -16.33 31.58
N LEU A 203 -6.58 -17.31 32.49
CA LEU A 203 -5.44 -17.57 33.37
C LEU A 203 -4.34 -18.41 32.71
N PHE A 204 -4.57 -18.97 31.51
CA PHE A 204 -3.56 -19.75 30.79
C PHE A 204 -2.58 -18.88 30.00
N PRO A 205 -1.40 -19.41 29.63
CA PRO A 205 -0.44 -18.71 28.75
C PRO A 205 -1.02 -18.30 27.39
N GLU A 206 -0.47 -17.23 26.78
CA GLU A 206 -0.99 -16.59 25.55
C GLU A 206 -1.26 -17.54 24.37
N ASN A 207 -0.42 -18.57 24.20
CA ASN A 207 -0.57 -19.57 23.14
C ASN A 207 -1.85 -20.40 23.32
N ILE A 208 -2.22 -20.73 24.56
CA ILE A 208 -3.46 -21.47 24.87
C ILE A 208 -4.67 -20.55 24.74
N GLN A 209 -4.57 -19.29 25.17
CA GLN A 209 -5.65 -18.31 25.00
C GLN A 209 -6.01 -18.09 23.51
N LYS A 210 -5.00 -18.05 22.63
CA LYS A 210 -5.20 -17.96 21.17
C LYS A 210 -5.94 -19.19 20.62
N GLY A 211 -5.57 -20.38 21.07
CA GLY A 211 -6.26 -21.63 20.69
C GLY A 211 -7.71 -21.67 21.14
N VAL A 212 -8.01 -21.25 22.37
CA VAL A 212 -9.39 -21.22 22.91
C VAL A 212 -10.26 -20.19 22.16
N LYS A 213 -9.73 -19.01 21.84
CA LYS A 213 -10.43 -18.02 21.00
C LYS A 213 -10.74 -18.57 19.62
N TYR A 214 -9.76 -19.21 18.97
CA TYR A 214 -9.95 -19.84 17.67
C TYR A 214 -11.05 -20.90 17.71
N LEU A 215 -11.03 -21.79 18.70
CA LEU A 215 -12.04 -22.83 18.87
C LEU A 215 -13.44 -22.26 19.12
N ARG A 216 -13.56 -21.22 19.96
CA ARG A 216 -14.84 -20.53 20.19
C ARG A 216 -15.39 -19.98 18.88
N THR A 217 -14.58 -19.24 18.13
CA THR A 217 -14.98 -18.67 16.83
C THR A 217 -15.34 -19.76 15.81
N ALA A 218 -14.61 -20.87 15.78
CA ALA A 218 -14.88 -21.99 14.89
C ALA A 218 -16.21 -22.70 15.22
N LEU A 219 -16.53 -22.85 16.51
CA LEU A 219 -17.75 -23.50 16.99
C LEU A 219 -19.00 -22.61 16.85
N GLU A 220 -18.81 -21.30 16.94
CA GLU A 220 -19.88 -20.30 16.82
C GLU A 220 -20.21 -19.93 15.36
N SER A 221 -19.36 -20.31 14.40
CA SER A 221 -19.51 -20.01 12.97
C SER A 221 -20.43 -21.01 12.24
N PRO A 222 -21.27 -20.56 11.27
CA PRO A 222 -22.09 -21.47 10.46
C PRO A 222 -21.24 -22.39 9.56
N LEU A 223 -21.62 -23.66 9.44
CA LEU A 223 -20.94 -24.65 8.59
C LEU A 223 -21.05 -24.28 7.09
N GLY A 224 -19.94 -23.80 6.52
CA GLY A 224 -19.71 -23.54 5.10
C GLY A 224 -18.20 -23.47 4.80
N PRO A 225 -17.74 -23.75 3.56
CA PRO A 225 -16.43 -24.38 3.36
C PRO A 225 -15.24 -23.41 3.41
N GLN A 226 -14.14 -23.98 3.94
CA GLN A 226 -12.73 -23.61 3.79
C GLN A 226 -12.18 -22.46 4.65
N LEU A 227 -11.51 -22.89 5.73
CA LEU A 227 -10.41 -22.19 6.38
C LEU A 227 -9.28 -22.01 5.35
N GLU A 228 -9.18 -20.81 4.76
CA GLU A 228 -8.00 -20.41 4.00
C GLU A 228 -6.85 -20.04 4.94
N ASP A 229 -5.66 -20.54 4.59
CA ASP A 229 -4.40 -20.41 5.31
C ASP A 229 -3.92 -18.94 5.27
N GLY A 230 -3.83 -18.31 6.44
CA GLY A 230 -2.81 -17.31 6.78
C GLY A 230 -2.55 -16.13 5.83
N GLN A 231 -3.55 -15.36 5.42
CA GLN A 231 -3.35 -13.94 5.08
C GLN A 231 -4.24 -13.07 5.97
N GLN A 232 -3.65 -12.54 7.06
CA GLN A 232 -4.30 -11.51 7.87
C GLN A 232 -4.35 -10.19 7.11
N HIS A 233 -5.28 -10.08 6.17
CA HIS A 233 -5.87 -8.79 5.82
C HIS A 233 -6.83 -8.41 6.95
N ASN A 234 -6.28 -7.90 8.06
CA ASN A 234 -7.08 -7.31 9.12
C ASN A 234 -7.48 -5.89 8.71
N GLU A 235 -8.27 -5.78 7.63
CA GLU A 235 -8.98 -4.56 7.30
C GLU A 235 -10.39 -4.69 7.87
N GLN A 236 -10.59 -4.18 9.09
CA GLN A 236 -11.95 -3.93 9.57
C GLN A 236 -12.59 -2.91 8.61
N GLU A 237 -13.64 -3.35 7.90
CA GLU A 237 -14.46 -2.48 7.06
C GLU A 237 -15.11 -1.41 7.96
N PRO A 238 -15.00 -0.12 7.61
CA PRO A 238 -15.55 0.93 8.44
C PRO A 238 -17.08 0.87 8.42
N VAL A 239 -17.66 1.06 9.61
CA VAL A 239 -19.10 1.19 9.81
C VAL A 239 -19.50 2.65 9.54
N ARG A 240 -20.36 2.89 8.53
CA ARG A 240 -21.21 4.09 8.45
C ARG A 240 -22.47 3.83 7.60
N ILE A 241 -23.53 4.56 7.94
CA ILE A 241 -24.96 4.18 7.81
C ILE A 241 -25.71 4.91 6.67
N GLU A 242 -25.05 5.76 5.88
CA GLU A 242 -25.68 6.42 4.73
C GLU A 242 -24.83 6.20 3.47
N ASN A 243 -25.48 5.76 2.38
CA ASN A 243 -24.86 5.58 1.06
C ASN A 243 -25.27 6.78 0.20
N PRO A 244 -24.47 7.86 0.14
CA PRO A 244 -24.91 9.15 -0.41
C PRO A 244 -25.12 9.13 -1.93
N ILE A 245 -24.63 8.09 -2.61
CA ILE A 245 -24.81 7.91 -4.05
C ILE A 245 -25.82 6.80 -4.38
N ALA A 246 -26.47 6.18 -3.38
CA ALA A 246 -27.34 5.04 -3.61
C ALA A 246 -28.46 5.37 -4.60
N GLU A 247 -29.11 6.53 -4.43
CA GLU A 247 -30.21 6.97 -5.28
C GLU A 247 -29.71 7.37 -6.68
N GLU A 248 -28.49 7.90 -6.78
CA GLU A 248 -27.89 8.35 -8.04
C GLU A 248 -26.96 7.31 -8.70
N LEU A 249 -26.85 6.09 -8.17
CA LEU A 249 -25.99 5.05 -8.74
C LEU A 249 -26.44 4.65 -10.16
N ALA A 250 -27.75 4.68 -10.42
CA ALA A 250 -28.31 4.44 -11.74
C ALA A 250 -27.89 5.54 -12.74
N GLU A 251 -27.87 6.79 -12.30
CA GLU A 251 -27.41 7.93 -13.09
C GLU A 251 -25.90 7.85 -13.37
N LEU A 252 -25.09 7.45 -12.39
CA LEU A 252 -23.66 7.20 -12.59
C LEU A 252 -23.42 6.10 -13.63
N ARG A 253 -24.18 5.00 -13.57
CA ARG A 253 -24.08 3.91 -14.57
C ARG A 253 -24.49 4.39 -15.96
N ALA A 254 -25.52 5.23 -16.06
CA ALA A 254 -25.95 5.83 -17.32
C ALA A 254 -24.86 6.75 -17.91
N ASP A 255 -24.21 7.57 -17.08
CA ASP A 255 -23.09 8.41 -17.49
C ASP A 255 -21.89 7.57 -17.98
N ILE A 256 -21.54 6.49 -17.26
CA ILE A 256 -20.46 5.57 -17.66
C ILE A 256 -20.74 4.97 -19.04
N HIS A 257 -22.00 4.61 -19.32
CA HIS A 257 -22.41 4.07 -20.61
C HIS A 257 -22.40 5.13 -21.73
N ALA A 258 -22.81 6.36 -21.43
CA ALA A 258 -22.89 7.45 -22.40
C ALA A 258 -21.53 8.09 -22.73
N MET A 259 -20.55 7.98 -21.82
CA MET A 259 -19.26 8.64 -21.97
C MET A 259 -18.43 8.01 -23.09
N ILE A 260 -18.11 8.82 -24.09
CA ILE A 260 -17.19 8.45 -25.17
C ILE A 260 -15.76 8.63 -24.67
N THR A 261 -15.01 7.53 -24.57
CA THR A 261 -13.60 7.53 -24.16
C THR A 261 -12.67 7.07 -25.30
N PRO A 262 -11.40 7.51 -25.30
CA PRO A 262 -10.42 7.04 -26.28
C PRO A 262 -10.21 5.52 -26.22
N SER A 263 -9.91 4.89 -27.36
CA SER A 263 -9.78 3.42 -27.47
C SER A 263 -8.66 2.79 -26.63
N TRP A 264 -7.65 3.59 -26.24
CA TRP A 264 -6.53 3.15 -25.40
C TRP A 264 -6.87 3.12 -23.91
N MET A 265 -8.04 3.64 -23.51
CA MET A 265 -8.49 3.66 -22.13
C MET A 265 -9.15 2.33 -21.75
N SER A 266 -8.85 1.83 -20.55
CA SER A 266 -9.53 0.64 -20.03
C SER A 266 -11.02 0.87 -19.88
N LYS A 267 -11.82 -0.18 -20.08
CA LYS A 267 -13.27 -0.10 -19.89
C LYS A 267 -13.63 -0.28 -18.42
N LEU A 268 -14.50 0.59 -17.93
CA LEU A 268 -15.21 0.38 -16.66
C LEU A 268 -16.38 -0.60 -16.86
N PRO A 269 -16.73 -1.39 -15.84
CA PRO A 269 -17.99 -2.12 -15.85
C PRO A 269 -19.19 -1.20 -15.95
N SER A 270 -20.10 -1.54 -16.85
CA SER A 270 -21.41 -0.88 -16.95
C SER A 270 -22.29 -1.16 -15.71
N ASN A 271 -22.08 -2.28 -15.02
CA ASN A 271 -22.77 -2.65 -13.78
C ASN A 271 -21.97 -2.29 -12.52
N LEU A 272 -21.26 -1.15 -12.53
CA LEU A 272 -20.49 -0.66 -11.37
C LEU A 272 -21.32 -0.73 -10.07
N GLY A 273 -20.75 -1.29 -9.00
CA GLY A 273 -21.43 -1.47 -7.71
C GLY A 273 -22.21 -2.78 -7.56
N ASP A 274 -22.37 -3.56 -8.63
CA ASP A 274 -23.01 -4.87 -8.57
C ASP A 274 -22.03 -5.95 -8.06
N PRO A 275 -22.42 -6.78 -7.06
CA PRO A 275 -21.59 -7.88 -6.56
C PRO A 275 -21.11 -8.87 -7.64
N SER A 276 -21.84 -9.01 -8.75
CA SER A 276 -21.54 -9.93 -9.85
C SER A 276 -20.27 -9.59 -10.65
N HIS A 277 -19.82 -8.32 -10.64
CA HIS A 277 -18.64 -7.91 -11.43
C HIS A 277 -17.29 -8.22 -10.75
N GLY A 278 -17.31 -8.59 -9.46
CA GLY A 278 -16.09 -8.74 -8.68
C GLY A 278 -15.41 -7.41 -8.35
N LYS A 279 -14.15 -7.46 -7.90
CA LYS A 279 -13.39 -6.27 -7.48
C LYS A 279 -12.86 -5.51 -8.70
N LEU A 280 -12.99 -4.19 -8.69
CA LEU A 280 -12.34 -3.32 -9.67
C LEU A 280 -10.81 -3.44 -9.59
N LYS A 281 -10.16 -3.42 -10.76
CA LYS A 281 -8.71 -3.37 -10.89
C LYS A 281 -8.17 -1.96 -10.60
N ALA A 282 -6.87 -1.84 -10.31
CA ALA A 282 -6.25 -0.56 -9.99
C ALA A 282 -6.45 0.51 -11.07
N ASP A 283 -6.31 0.14 -12.35
CA ASP A 283 -6.52 1.09 -13.46
C ASP A 283 -7.99 1.53 -13.58
N GLN A 284 -8.93 0.65 -13.25
CA GLN A 284 -10.36 0.99 -13.24
C GLN A 284 -10.66 2.01 -12.13
N TRP A 285 -10.09 1.83 -10.93
CA TRP A 285 -10.18 2.84 -9.87
C TRP A 285 -9.59 4.18 -10.30
N ARG A 286 -8.42 4.17 -10.95
CA ARG A 286 -7.80 5.39 -11.49
C ARG A 286 -8.74 6.13 -12.44
N LEU A 287 -9.33 5.44 -13.41
CA LEU A 287 -10.26 6.04 -14.37
C LEU A 287 -11.53 6.54 -13.70
N LEU A 288 -12.08 5.77 -12.77
CA LEU A 288 -13.26 6.16 -12.02
C LEU A 288 -13.03 7.50 -11.30
N ALA A 289 -11.90 7.67 -10.60
CA ALA A 289 -11.56 8.91 -9.90
C ALA A 289 -11.17 10.08 -10.81
N THR A 290 -10.50 9.84 -11.94
CA THR A 290 -9.91 10.93 -12.74
C THR A 290 -10.74 11.35 -13.94
N VAL A 291 -11.73 10.54 -14.34
CA VAL A 291 -12.54 10.76 -15.54
C VAL A 291 -14.02 10.75 -15.22
N TYR A 292 -14.52 9.62 -14.69
CA TYR A 292 -15.97 9.40 -14.60
C TYR A 292 -16.61 10.14 -13.42
N LEU A 293 -16.10 9.97 -12.19
CA LEU A 293 -16.67 10.62 -11.00
C LEU A 293 -16.58 12.16 -11.05
N PRO A 294 -15.49 12.80 -11.51
CA PRO A 294 -15.47 14.24 -11.68
C PRO A 294 -16.60 14.77 -12.57
N ALA A 295 -16.89 14.10 -13.68
CA ALA A 295 -17.97 14.48 -14.58
C ALA A 295 -19.35 14.24 -13.96
N SER A 296 -19.60 13.00 -13.49
CA SER A 296 -20.91 12.60 -12.95
C SER A 296 -21.26 13.33 -11.66
N LEU A 297 -20.35 13.38 -10.69
CA LEU A 297 -20.64 14.03 -9.40
C LEU A 297 -20.82 15.55 -9.56
N THR A 298 -20.10 16.18 -10.49
CA THR A 298 -20.31 17.60 -10.79
C THR A 298 -21.69 17.85 -11.41
N ARG A 299 -22.14 16.96 -12.31
CA ARG A 299 -23.48 17.02 -12.91
C ARG A 299 -24.58 16.82 -11.86
N LEU A 300 -24.42 15.82 -11.00
CA LEU A 300 -25.42 15.38 -10.03
C LEU A 300 -25.48 16.32 -8.81
N TRP A 301 -24.33 16.66 -8.24
CA TRP A 301 -24.24 17.36 -6.96
C TRP A 301 -23.78 18.81 -7.08
N GLY A 302 -23.46 19.30 -8.28
CA GLY A 302 -23.01 20.68 -8.48
C GLY A 302 -24.06 21.75 -8.14
N LYS A 303 -25.35 21.39 -8.17
CA LYS A 303 -26.49 22.28 -7.90
C LYS A 303 -27.18 22.02 -6.54
N LEU A 304 -26.89 20.90 -5.90
CA LEU A 304 -27.54 20.48 -4.65
C LEU A 304 -26.67 20.91 -3.46
N ASP A 305 -27.30 21.50 -2.44
CA ASP A 305 -26.57 21.98 -1.25
C ASP A 305 -26.12 20.83 -0.32
N ASP A 306 -26.90 19.76 -0.22
CA ASP A 306 -26.67 18.68 0.76
C ASP A 306 -25.38 17.89 0.48
N ASN A 307 -25.13 17.53 -0.79
CA ASN A 307 -23.95 16.78 -1.20
C ASN A 307 -22.74 17.65 -1.59
N ARG A 308 -22.89 18.98 -1.54
CA ARG A 308 -21.85 19.91 -2.03
C ARG A 308 -20.51 19.76 -1.29
N LYS A 309 -20.57 19.59 0.03
CA LYS A 309 -19.35 19.41 0.84
C LYS A 309 -18.64 18.11 0.48
N LEU A 310 -19.38 17.02 0.29
CA LEU A 310 -18.82 15.73 -0.13
C LEU A 310 -18.23 15.82 -1.53
N LEU A 311 -18.90 16.53 -2.45
CA LEU A 311 -18.38 16.83 -3.78
C LEU A 311 -17.03 17.55 -3.71
N ASP A 312 -16.91 18.63 -2.95
CA ASP A 312 -15.67 19.42 -2.84
C ASP A 312 -14.52 18.59 -2.26
N VAL A 313 -14.80 17.73 -1.27
CA VAL A 313 -13.82 16.78 -0.70
C VAL A 313 -13.40 15.74 -1.74
N SER A 314 -14.34 15.18 -2.48
CA SER A 314 -14.07 14.21 -3.55
C SER A 314 -13.22 14.82 -4.66
N MET A 315 -13.56 16.03 -5.10
CA MET A 315 -12.79 16.75 -6.12
C MET A 315 -11.37 17.06 -5.65
N SER A 316 -11.17 17.38 -4.37
CA SER A 316 -9.83 17.58 -3.81
C SER A 316 -8.97 16.32 -3.93
N LEU A 317 -9.52 15.14 -3.64
CA LEU A 317 -8.81 13.87 -3.83
C LEU A 317 -8.53 13.60 -5.32
N PHE A 318 -9.54 13.77 -6.18
CA PHE A 318 -9.42 13.47 -7.61
C PHE A 318 -8.46 14.41 -8.33
N LEU A 319 -8.39 15.68 -7.94
CA LEU A 319 -7.38 16.63 -8.42
C LEU A 319 -5.98 16.21 -7.99
N ALA A 320 -5.79 15.81 -6.73
CA ALA A 320 -4.51 15.31 -6.26
C ALA A 320 -4.08 14.08 -7.08
N ILE A 321 -4.96 13.08 -7.25
CA ILE A 321 -4.65 11.88 -8.05
C ILE A 321 -4.35 12.24 -9.50
N SER A 322 -5.13 13.14 -10.12
CA SER A 322 -4.92 13.58 -11.50
C SER A 322 -3.55 14.24 -11.67
N ILE A 323 -3.14 15.10 -10.74
CA ILE A 323 -1.82 15.75 -10.76
C ILE A 323 -0.70 14.71 -10.60
N ALA A 324 -0.81 13.83 -9.60
CA ALA A 324 0.20 12.80 -9.36
C ALA A 324 0.37 11.87 -10.58
N THR A 325 -0.72 11.58 -11.28
CA THR A 325 -0.77 10.71 -12.45
C THR A 325 -0.57 11.44 -13.78
N THR A 326 -0.03 12.67 -13.76
CA THR A 326 0.43 13.29 -15.01
C THR A 326 1.73 12.63 -15.51
N HIS A 327 1.97 12.69 -16.82
CA HIS A 327 3.20 12.19 -17.44
C HIS A 327 4.43 13.08 -17.19
N THR A 328 4.23 14.25 -16.61
CA THR A 328 5.31 15.22 -16.33
C THR A 328 5.07 15.84 -14.97
N THR A 329 6.13 16.04 -14.20
CA THR A 329 6.02 16.68 -12.88
C THR A 329 6.96 17.88 -12.79
N SER A 330 6.74 18.70 -11.76
CA SER A 330 7.56 19.83 -11.38
C SER A 330 7.37 20.07 -9.89
N GLN A 331 8.23 20.87 -9.27
CA GLN A 331 8.07 21.27 -7.87
C GLN A 331 6.70 21.93 -7.63
N SER A 332 6.23 22.77 -8.56
CA SER A 332 4.90 23.37 -8.48
C SER A 332 3.78 22.33 -8.52
N ARG A 333 3.89 21.28 -9.33
CA ARG A 333 2.90 20.19 -9.36
C ARG A 333 2.94 19.35 -8.09
N ALA A 334 4.12 19.05 -7.55
CA ALA A 334 4.24 18.35 -6.27
C ALA A 334 3.60 19.14 -5.12
N GLN A 335 3.76 20.47 -5.12
CA GLN A 335 3.09 21.36 -4.18
C GLN A 335 1.58 21.40 -4.37
N GLN A 336 1.08 21.49 -5.61
CA GLN A 336 -0.36 21.46 -5.89
C GLN A 336 -0.98 20.11 -5.47
N TYR A 337 -0.31 18.99 -5.75
CA TYR A 337 -0.69 17.68 -5.24
C TYR A 337 -0.86 17.72 -3.72
N LEU A 338 0.16 18.21 -3.00
CA LEU A 338 0.14 18.26 -1.54
C LEU A 338 -0.98 19.17 -1.01
N GLN A 339 -1.24 20.31 -1.65
CA GLN A 339 -2.31 21.24 -1.29
C GLN A 339 -3.70 20.60 -1.45
N HIS A 340 -3.98 20.01 -2.61
CA HIS A 340 -5.25 19.32 -2.85
C HIS A 340 -5.42 18.12 -1.90
N TYR A 341 -4.33 17.41 -1.64
CA TYR A 341 -4.38 16.27 -0.72
C TYR A 341 -4.61 16.69 0.74
N GLN A 342 -4.01 17.79 1.19
CA GLN A 342 -4.31 18.40 2.50
C GLN A 342 -5.77 18.84 2.59
N ALA A 343 -6.29 19.51 1.56
CA ALA A 343 -7.69 19.94 1.50
C ALA A 343 -8.65 18.73 1.58
N TYR A 344 -8.32 17.62 0.91
CA TYR A 344 -9.06 16.36 1.03
C TYR A 344 -9.08 15.86 2.49
N ILE A 345 -7.91 15.74 3.12
CA ILE A 345 -7.80 15.22 4.50
C ILE A 345 -8.56 16.12 5.50
N ASP A 346 -8.40 17.44 5.41
CA ASP A 346 -9.09 18.38 6.29
C ASP A 346 -10.59 18.41 6.03
N GLY A 347 -11.00 18.22 4.77
CA GLY A 347 -12.38 18.06 4.37
C GLY A 347 -13.04 16.82 4.97
N VAL A 348 -12.37 15.66 4.89
CA VAL A 348 -12.86 14.42 5.50
C VAL A 348 -13.04 14.57 7.01
N LYS A 349 -12.07 15.19 7.71
CA LYS A 349 -12.18 15.46 9.17
C LYS A 349 -13.40 16.32 9.53
N LYS A 350 -13.80 17.25 8.64
CA LYS A 350 -14.96 18.11 8.83
C LYS A 350 -16.28 17.39 8.54
N LEU A 351 -16.29 16.51 7.53
CA LEU A 351 -17.46 15.70 7.17
C LEU A 351 -17.77 14.62 8.20
N ASP A 352 -16.71 13.96 8.70
CA ASP A 352 -16.82 12.86 9.64
C ASP A 352 -15.69 12.92 10.66
N LYS A 353 -16.04 13.37 11.87
CA LYS A 353 -15.10 13.47 12.99
C LYS A 353 -14.63 12.10 13.51
N ASP A 354 -15.41 11.06 13.26
CA ASP A 354 -15.13 9.69 13.68
C ASP A 354 -14.48 8.86 12.56
N TYR A 355 -14.17 9.49 11.42
CA TYR A 355 -13.55 8.81 10.29
C TYR A 355 -12.22 8.17 10.68
N VAL A 356 -12.15 6.85 10.50
CA VAL A 356 -10.94 6.08 10.78
C VAL A 356 -10.05 6.10 9.55
N PHE A 357 -9.06 6.97 9.57
CA PHE A 357 -8.09 6.97 8.50
C PHE A 357 -7.18 5.75 8.50
N ARG A 358 -6.77 5.33 7.31
CA ARG A 358 -5.89 4.17 7.03
C ARG A 358 -4.43 4.57 6.79
N PRO A 359 -3.45 3.65 6.87
CA PRO A 359 -2.04 3.94 6.58
C PRO A 359 -1.83 4.57 5.21
N ASN A 360 -2.64 4.18 4.23
CA ASN A 360 -2.57 4.73 2.87
C ASN A 360 -2.74 6.25 2.85
N HIS A 361 -3.57 6.79 3.75
CA HIS A 361 -3.77 8.24 3.87
C HIS A 361 -2.52 8.95 4.37
N HIS A 362 -1.77 8.32 5.28
CA HIS A 362 -0.49 8.83 5.74
C HIS A 362 0.56 8.75 4.63
N MET A 363 0.72 7.58 4.00
CA MET A 363 1.77 7.35 3.00
C MET A 363 1.60 8.28 1.78
N ALA A 364 0.36 8.64 1.43
CA ALA A 364 0.07 9.56 0.35
C ALA A 364 0.58 11.00 0.56
N PHE A 365 0.84 11.44 1.79
CA PHE A 365 1.52 12.72 2.00
C PHE A 365 2.94 12.72 1.45
N HIS A 366 3.63 11.58 1.54
CA HIS A 366 5.01 11.43 1.09
C HIS A 366 5.13 11.35 -0.44
N LEU A 367 4.03 11.18 -1.16
CA LEU A 367 4.06 11.17 -2.63
C LEU A 367 4.56 12.49 -3.22
N ALA A 368 4.33 13.62 -2.55
CA ALA A 368 4.90 14.91 -2.97
C ALA A 368 6.43 14.86 -3.05
N GLU A 369 7.09 14.27 -2.05
CA GLU A 369 8.55 14.10 -1.99
C GLU A 369 9.04 13.21 -3.14
N TYR A 370 8.31 12.15 -3.47
CA TYR A 370 8.66 11.26 -4.58
C TYR A 370 8.41 11.88 -5.96
N LEU A 371 7.39 12.72 -6.11
CA LEU A 371 7.18 13.50 -7.32
C LEU A 371 8.36 14.44 -7.60
N GLU A 372 8.98 15.00 -6.56
CA GLU A 372 10.18 15.83 -6.70
C GLU A 372 11.44 15.00 -6.97
N MET A 373 11.60 13.85 -6.29
CA MET A 373 12.83 13.04 -6.40
C MET A 373 12.88 12.12 -7.62
N TYR A 374 11.79 11.43 -7.94
CA TYR A 374 11.75 10.35 -8.94
C TYR A 374 10.97 10.73 -10.20
N GLY A 375 10.43 11.94 -10.24
CA GLY A 375 9.60 12.37 -11.34
C GLY A 375 8.18 11.80 -11.26
N PRO A 376 7.45 11.74 -12.40
CA PRO A 376 6.04 11.33 -12.43
C PRO A 376 5.88 9.88 -11.95
N VAL A 377 4.73 9.56 -11.33
CA VAL A 377 4.42 8.23 -10.77
C VAL A 377 4.59 7.09 -11.76
N HIS A 378 4.45 7.37 -13.06
CA HIS A 378 4.66 6.44 -14.16
C HIS A 378 6.05 5.79 -14.16
N SER A 379 7.03 6.45 -13.55
CA SER A 379 8.42 5.99 -13.49
C SER A 379 8.66 5.00 -12.35
N TRP A 380 7.76 4.93 -11.36
CA TRP A 380 7.96 4.17 -10.13
C TRP A 380 6.69 3.48 -9.58
N TRP A 381 5.65 3.33 -10.40
CA TRP A 381 4.48 2.51 -10.08
C TRP A 381 4.67 1.02 -10.44
N THR A 382 3.84 0.16 -9.87
CA THR A 382 4.03 -1.30 -10.00
C THR A 382 3.42 -1.97 -11.22
N PHE A 383 2.57 -1.29 -12.02
CA PHE A 383 1.92 -1.89 -13.20
C PHE A 383 2.84 -2.65 -14.16
N PRO A 384 4.06 -2.18 -14.52
CA PRO A 384 4.96 -2.94 -15.39
C PRO A 384 5.47 -4.23 -14.74
N PHE A 385 5.73 -4.20 -13.42
CA PHE A 385 6.22 -5.35 -12.68
C PHE A 385 5.13 -6.40 -12.51
N GLU A 386 3.88 -5.99 -12.20
CA GLU A 386 2.75 -6.92 -12.12
C GLU A 386 2.49 -7.65 -13.45
N ARG A 387 2.59 -6.94 -14.57
CA ARG A 387 2.47 -7.57 -15.90
C ARG A 387 3.56 -8.60 -16.14
N MET A 388 4.81 -8.30 -15.76
CA MET A 388 5.91 -9.25 -15.87
C MET A 388 5.69 -10.47 -14.95
N ILE A 389 5.28 -10.27 -13.70
CA ILE A 389 4.96 -11.35 -12.77
C ILE A 389 3.85 -12.23 -13.34
N GLY A 390 2.78 -11.62 -13.87
CA GLY A 390 1.72 -12.33 -14.56
C GLY A 390 2.25 -13.16 -15.73
N MET A 391 3.11 -12.60 -16.59
CA MET A 391 3.73 -13.36 -17.68
C MET A 391 4.54 -14.56 -17.16
N LEU A 392 5.35 -14.37 -16.11
CA LEU A 392 6.15 -15.44 -15.49
C LEU A 392 5.27 -16.55 -14.90
N GLN A 393 4.16 -16.20 -14.27
CA GLN A 393 3.19 -17.17 -13.72
C GLN A 393 2.50 -18.02 -14.80
N HIS A 394 2.39 -17.50 -16.03
CA HIS A 394 1.80 -18.24 -17.15
C HIS A 394 2.81 -19.13 -17.88
N ILE A 395 4.11 -19.06 -17.54
CA ILE A 395 5.09 -20.00 -18.07
C ILE A 395 4.87 -21.35 -17.38
N PRO A 396 4.49 -22.41 -18.11
CA PRO A 396 4.19 -23.71 -17.54
C PRO A 396 5.51 -24.39 -17.16
N THR A 397 6.02 -24.13 -15.95
CA THR A 397 7.30 -24.69 -15.50
C THR A 397 7.15 -25.91 -14.59
N ASN A 398 5.95 -26.36 -14.23
CA ASN A 398 5.75 -27.47 -13.26
C ASN A 398 6.63 -27.35 -11.99
N ASN A 399 7.00 -26.11 -11.57
CA ASN A 399 7.96 -25.80 -10.51
C ASN A 399 9.42 -26.26 -10.75
N ILE A 400 9.82 -26.51 -11.98
CA ILE A 400 11.19 -26.89 -12.39
C ILE A 400 11.96 -25.64 -12.84
N ILE A 401 12.90 -25.20 -12.00
CA ILE A 401 13.68 -23.96 -12.19
C ILE A 401 14.55 -23.99 -13.47
N SER A 402 14.95 -25.17 -13.95
CA SER A 402 15.75 -25.30 -15.17
C SER A 402 14.99 -25.02 -16.48
N GLU A 403 13.67 -24.82 -16.42
CA GLU A 403 12.82 -24.58 -17.60
C GLU A 403 12.52 -23.10 -17.85
N TYR A 404 13.03 -22.17 -17.04
CA TYR A 404 12.94 -20.74 -17.36
C TYR A 404 13.81 -20.44 -18.59
N PRO A 405 13.26 -19.90 -19.68
CA PRO A 405 14.05 -19.53 -20.85
C PRO A 405 15.03 -18.40 -20.48
N ASN A 406 16.31 -18.60 -20.80
CA ASN A 406 17.41 -17.65 -20.60
C ASN A 406 17.21 -16.32 -21.32
#